data_AF-A0A510WQ83-F1
#
_entry.id   AF-A0A510WQ83-F1
#
_cell.length_a   1.000
_cell.length_b   1.000
_cell.length_c   1.000
_cell.angle_alpha   90.00
_cell.angle_beta   90.00
_cell.angle_gamma   90.00
#
_symmetry.space_group_name_H-M   'P 1'
#
loop_
_entity.id
_entity.type
_entity.pdbx_description
1 polymer ?
#
loop_
_entity_poly.entity_id
_entity_poly.type
_entity_poly.pdbx_seq_one_letter_code
_entity_poly.pdbx_strand_id
1 'polypeptide(L)'
;MFDFNAKPNKQEKAIIAYLKSKHKKSGLWYSTTVEKIAKDFNTNIETIEKVLRSIKDKLLFDIRLSNNGKVKSYCTIGLFK
;
A
#
# COMPACT_ATOMS: atom_id res chain seq x y z
N MET A 1 -24.46 4.84 5.95
CA MET A 1 -23.68 5.75 6.82
C MET A 1 -22.21 5.50 6.49
N PHE A 2 -21.49 6.49 5.96
CA PHE A 2 -20.07 6.37 5.56
C PHE A 2 -19.19 6.86 6.73
N ASP A 3 -18.48 5.93 7.36
CA ASP A 3 -17.53 6.24 8.44
C ASP A 3 -16.22 6.79 7.84
N PHE A 4 -16.19 8.11 7.61
CA PHE A 4 -15.09 8.83 6.96
C PHE A 4 -13.84 9.01 7.84
N ASN A 5 -13.73 8.31 8.98
CA ASN A 5 -12.61 8.48 9.92
C ASN A 5 -12.21 7.19 10.65
N ALA A 6 -12.21 6.05 9.96
CA ALA A 6 -11.66 4.82 10.52
C ALA A 6 -10.14 4.96 10.71
N LYS A 7 -9.71 5.27 11.95
CA LYS A 7 -8.30 5.30 12.38
C LYS A 7 -7.54 4.13 11.73
N PRO A 8 -6.34 4.35 11.17
CA PRO A 8 -5.63 3.28 10.50
C PRO A 8 -5.39 2.12 11.47
N ASN A 9 -5.85 0.94 11.09
CA ASN A 9 -5.67 -0.31 11.81
C ASN A 9 -4.17 -0.60 11.98
N LYS A 10 -3.82 -1.44 12.96
CA LYS A 10 -2.42 -1.82 13.24
C LYS A 10 -1.68 -2.30 11.98
N GLN A 11 -2.37 -3.04 11.11
CA GLN A 11 -1.85 -3.49 9.81
C GLN A 11 -1.68 -2.35 8.79
N GLU A 12 -2.65 -1.44 8.67
CA GLU A 12 -2.56 -0.27 7.79
C GLU A 12 -1.36 0.60 8.17
N LYS A 13 -1.18 0.88 9.46
CA LYS A 13 -0.02 1.64 9.97
C LYS A 13 1.30 0.95 9.65
N ALA A 14 1.37 -0.38 9.84
CA ALA A 14 2.58 -1.14 9.58
C ALA A 14 2.95 -1.14 8.09
N ILE A 15 1.97 -1.32 7.20
CA ILE A 15 2.19 -1.26 5.75
C ILE A 15 2.57 0.15 5.31
N ILE A 16 1.88 1.19 5.80
CA ILE A 16 2.25 2.59 5.55
C ILE A 16 3.70 2.87 5.99
N ALA A 17 4.09 2.41 7.19
CA ALA A 17 5.45 2.60 7.70
C ALA A 17 6.49 1.82 6.87
N TYR A 18 6.18 0.59 6.46
CA TYR A 18 7.02 -0.20 5.57
C TYR A 18 7.20 0.52 4.21
N LEU A 19 6.11 0.99 3.61
CA LEU A 19 6.14 1.72 2.35
C LEU A 19 6.91 3.04 2.46
N LYS A 20 6.72 3.82 3.55
CA LYS A 20 7.53 5.01 3.87
C LYS A 20 9.01 4.68 3.98
N SER A 21 9.35 3.60 4.69
CA SER A 21 10.74 3.19 4.91
C SER A 21 11.43 2.78 3.61
N LYS A 22 10.74 2.04 2.73
CA LYS A 22 11.26 1.69 1.40
C LYS A 22 11.33 2.90 0.47
N HIS A 23 10.34 3.80 0.50
CA HIS A 23 10.36 5.05 -0.26
C HIS A 23 11.49 5.99 0.19
N LYS A 24 11.86 6.02 1.47
CA LYS A 24 12.97 6.84 1.96
C LYS A 24 14.32 6.50 1.29
N LYS A 25 14.46 5.31 0.69
CA LYS A 25 15.63 4.89 -0.09
C LYS A 25 15.54 5.19 -1.60
N SER A 26 14.35 5.44 -2.14
CA SER A 26 14.10 5.63 -3.58
C SER A 26 13.40 6.98 -3.77
N GLY A 27 14.17 8.02 -4.08
CA GLY A 27 13.63 9.36 -4.30
C GLY A 27 12.49 9.39 -5.33
N LEU A 28 11.53 10.30 -5.08
CA LEU A 28 10.33 10.64 -5.86
C LEU A 28 9.22 9.57 -6.00
N TRP A 29 9.51 8.34 -6.40
CA TRP A 29 8.46 7.30 -6.57
C TRP A 29 9.00 5.92 -6.21
N TYR A 30 8.35 5.26 -5.26
CA TYR A 30 8.68 3.87 -4.91
C TYR A 30 7.68 2.93 -5.54
N SER A 31 8.18 1.94 -6.26
CA SER A 31 7.34 0.90 -6.81
C SER A 31 7.66 -0.46 -6.22
N THR A 32 6.64 -1.20 -5.83
CA THR A 32 6.75 -2.57 -5.32
C THR A 32 5.55 -3.40 -5.74
N THR A 33 5.71 -4.72 -5.76
CA THR A 33 4.60 -5.64 -6.03
C THR A 33 3.90 -6.01 -4.73
N VAL A 34 2.58 -6.23 -4.80
CA VAL A 34 1.82 -6.70 -3.64
C VAL A 34 2.36 -8.03 -3.12
N GLU A 35 2.84 -8.90 -4.01
CA GLU A 35 3.48 -10.16 -3.63
C GLU A 35 4.71 -9.99 -2.75
N LYS A 36 5.52 -8.96 -3.01
CA LYS A 36 6.71 -8.69 -2.21
C LYS A 36 6.32 -8.24 -0.81
N ILE A 37 5.33 -7.36 -0.71
CA ILE A 37 4.77 -6.94 0.58
C ILE A 37 4.16 -8.15 1.30
N ALA A 38 3.40 -8.99 0.60
CA ALA A 38 2.80 -10.19 1.16
C ALA A 38 3.87 -11.15 1.73
N LYS A 39 4.99 -11.33 1.02
CA LYS A 39 6.16 -12.10 1.51
C LYS A 39 6.81 -11.46 2.73
N ASP A 40 7.08 -10.16 2.71
CA ASP A 40 7.70 -9.44 3.85
C ASP A 40 6.82 -9.51 5.12
N PHE A 41 5.49 -9.51 4.96
CA PHE A 41 4.53 -9.60 6.06
C PHE A 41 4.05 -11.03 6.36
N ASN A 42 4.59 -12.03 5.65
CA ASN A 42 4.18 -13.43 5.73
C ASN A 42 2.65 -13.62 5.75
N THR A 43 1.96 -13.00 4.79
CA THR A 43 0.49 -12.99 4.72
C THR A 43 -0.01 -13.17 3.30
N ASN A 44 -1.33 -13.33 3.14
CA ASN A 44 -1.96 -13.51 1.84
C ASN A 44 -1.96 -12.22 1.03
N ILE A 45 -1.75 -12.36 -0.28
CA ILE A 45 -1.79 -11.25 -1.25
C ILE A 45 -3.14 -10.52 -1.16
N GLU A 46 -4.25 -11.25 -1.10
CA GLU A 46 -5.60 -10.68 -0.96
C GLU A 46 -5.75 -9.80 0.29
N THR A 47 -5.14 -10.19 1.41
CA THR A 47 -5.14 -9.39 2.65
C THR A 47 -4.39 -8.08 2.44
N ILE A 48 -3.20 -8.14 1.83
CA ILE A 48 -2.45 -6.91 1.50
C ILE A 48 -3.20 -6.05 0.49
N GLU A 49 -3.84 -6.63 -0.52
CA GLU A 49 -4.64 -5.87 -1.49
C GLU A 49 -5.80 -5.14 -0.83
N LYS A 50 -6.53 -5.81 0.08
CA LYS A 50 -7.60 -5.19 0.87
C LYS A 50 -7.06 -4.04 1.70
N VAL A 51 -5.91 -4.22 2.35
CA VAL A 51 -5.28 -3.17 3.17
C VAL A 51 -4.79 -2.00 2.32
N LEU A 52 -4.13 -2.25 1.18
CA LEU A 52 -3.67 -1.21 0.26
C LEU A 52 -4.85 -0.42 -0.33
N ARG A 53 -5.95 -1.10 -0.69
CA ARG A 53 -7.20 -0.43 -1.09
C ARG A 53 -7.73 0.44 0.03
N SER A 54 -7.80 -0.07 1.26
CA SER A 54 -8.26 0.70 2.42
C SER A 54 -7.39 1.94 2.68
N ILE A 55 -6.06 1.81 2.58
CA ILE A 55 -5.13 2.95 2.72
C ILE A 55 -5.35 4.00 1.62
N LYS A 56 -5.56 3.55 0.38
CA LYS A 56 -5.87 4.41 -0.77
C LYS A 56 -7.21 5.12 -0.59
N ASP A 57 -8.25 4.40 -0.20
CA ASP A 57 -9.62 4.91 -0.02
C ASP A 57 -9.65 5.97 1.08
N LYS A 58 -8.88 5.76 2.16
CA LYS A 58 -8.69 6.71 3.26
C LYS A 58 -7.77 7.89 2.91
N LEU A 59 -7.26 7.97 1.68
CA LEU A 59 -6.32 9.00 1.21
C LEU A 59 -5.09 9.17 2.14
N LEU A 60 -4.71 8.12 2.85
CA LEU A 60 -3.57 8.14 3.77
C LEU A 60 -2.23 8.14 3.02
N PHE A 61 -2.25 7.70 1.76
CA PHE A 61 -1.09 7.60 0.90
C PHE A 61 -1.50 7.62 -0.58
N ASP A 62 -0.68 8.23 -1.45
CA ASP A 62 -0.86 8.10 -2.89
C ASP A 62 -0.43 6.70 -3.32
N ILE A 63 -1.40 5.83 -3.53
CA ILE A 63 -1.19 4.44 -3.94
C ILE A 63 -1.80 4.26 -5.34
N ARG A 64 -0.94 4.12 -6.34
CA ARG A 64 -1.32 3.69 -7.68
C ARG A 64 -1.19 2.18 -7.78
N LEU A 65 -2.32 1.50 -7.60
CA LEU A 65 -2.46 0.09 -7.95
C LEU A 65 -2.74 -0.01 -9.45
N SER A 66 -1.81 -0.59 -10.20
CA SER A 66 -2.00 -0.92 -11.61
C SER A 66 -2.16 -2.42 -11.75
N ASN A 67 -3.30 -2.86 -12.28
CA ASN A 67 -3.63 -4.26 -12.50
C ASN A 67 -3.56 -4.54 -14.00
N ASN A 68 -2.36 -4.79 -14.50
CA ASN A 68 -2.15 -5.11 -15.91
C ASN A 68 -2.24 -6.63 -16.01
N GLY A 69 -3.41 -7.19 -16.39
CA GLY A 69 -3.89 -8.56 -16.15
C GLY A 69 -3.01 -9.80 -16.41
N LYS A 70 -1.71 -9.62 -16.70
CA LYS A 70 -0.64 -10.64 -16.67
C LYS A 70 0.30 -10.54 -15.44
N VAL A 71 0.36 -9.40 -14.77
CA VAL A 71 1.28 -9.13 -13.65
C VAL A 71 0.48 -8.77 -12.41
N LYS A 72 0.69 -9.53 -11.33
CA LYS A 72 0.03 -9.35 -10.03
C LYS A 72 0.32 -7.95 -9.48
N SER A 73 -0.71 -7.10 -9.50
CA SER A 73 -0.88 -5.84 -8.75
C SER A 73 0.42 -5.09 -8.45
N TYR A 74 0.80 -4.17 -9.35
CA TYR A 74 1.92 -3.26 -9.13
C TYR A 74 1.46 -2.05 -8.33
N CYS A 75 2.21 -1.66 -7.31
CA CYS A 75 1.90 -0.56 -6.41
C CYS A 75 3.00 0.51 -6.52
N THR A 76 2.69 1.64 -7.17
CA THR A 76 3.55 2.83 -7.18
C THR A 76 3.05 3.81 -6.13
N ILE A 77 3.96 4.24 -5.26
CA ILE A 77 3.68 5.06 -4.09
C ILE A 77 4.40 6.39 -4.23
N GLY A 78 3.65 7.49 -4.15
CA GLY A 78 4.17 8.85 -4.12
C GLY A 78 4.00 9.48 -2.73
N LEU A 79 5.02 10.21 -2.27
CA LEU A 79 4.90 11.09 -1.10
C LEU A 79 4.45 12.47 -1.60
N PHE A 80 3.24 12.91 -1.23
CA PHE A 80 2.84 14.31 -1.42
C PHE A 80 3.76 15.21 -0.58
N LYS A 81 4.30 16.25 -1.22
CA LYS A 81 5.09 17.31 -0.58
C LYS A 81 4.16 18.26 0.17
#